data_AF-A0A537NZU1-F1
#
_entry.id   AF-A0A537NZU1-F1
#
_cell.length_a   1.000
_cell.length_b   1.000
_cell.length_c   1.000
_cell.angle_alpha   90.00
_cell.angle_beta   90.00
_cell.angle_gamma   90.00
#
_symmetry.space_group_name_H-M   'P 1'
#
loop_
_entity.id
_entity.type
_entity.pdbx_description
1 polymer ?
#
loop_
_entity_poly.entity_id
_entity_poly.type
_entity_poly.pdbx_seq_one_letter_code
_entity_poly.pdbx_strand_id
1 'polypeptide(L)'
;MSLIEPGPIATRFVEHAIEAFERNVDEESSHYKEAYVRLRTRLNGGGAKRFKLPPEAVARKLLHALESRKPRRRYYVTVPTYVMAWARRLLPPPVLDRLLDKASDQ
;
A
#
# COMPACT_ATOMS: atom_id res chain seq x y z
N MET A 1 3.44 18.67 10.96
CA MET A 1 2.62 17.59 10.37
C MET A 1 3.53 16.41 10.03
N SER A 2 3.17 15.21 10.47
CA SER A 2 3.95 13.98 10.28
C SER A 2 3.10 12.92 9.58
N LEU A 3 3.66 12.18 8.63
CA LEU A 3 2.96 11.12 7.90
C LEU A 3 3.44 9.74 8.35
N ILE A 4 2.50 8.84 8.68
CA ILE A 4 2.78 7.42 8.90
C ILE A 4 2.55 6.70 7.58
N GLU A 5 3.56 6.01 7.06
CA GLU A 5 3.51 5.37 5.73
C GLU A 5 3.60 3.85 5.89
N PRO A 6 2.45 3.18 6.08
CA PRO A 6 2.39 1.73 6.08
C PRO A 6 2.46 1.16 4.67
N GLY A 7 3.09 0.00 4.53
CA GLY A 7 2.81 -0.92 3.43
C GLY A 7 1.66 -1.85 3.81
N PRO A 8 1.64 -3.11 3.34
CA PRO A 8 0.59 -4.05 3.69
C PRO A 8 0.47 -4.27 5.20
N ILE A 9 -0.73 -4.13 5.76
CA ILE A 9 -1.04 -4.38 7.17
C ILE A 9 -2.16 -5.42 7.28
N ALA A 10 -2.05 -6.34 8.23
CA ALA A 10 -3.03 -7.37 8.54
C ALA A 10 -4.25 -6.78 9.26
N THR A 11 -5.12 -6.12 8.49
CA THR A 11 -6.44 -5.63 8.89
C THR A 11 -7.51 -6.17 7.95
N ARG A 12 -8.79 -5.91 8.26
CA ARG A 12 -9.92 -6.21 7.38
C ARG A 12 -10.07 -5.25 6.19
N PHE A 13 -9.03 -4.49 5.85
CA PHE A 13 -9.10 -3.51 4.76
C PHE A 13 -9.46 -4.16 3.41
N VAL A 14 -8.90 -5.34 3.12
CA VAL A 14 -9.19 -6.05 1.85
C VAL A 14 -10.64 -6.52 1.79
N GLU A 15 -11.17 -7.07 2.89
CA GLU A 15 -12.58 -7.48 2.99
C GLU A 15 -13.51 -6.29 2.70
N HIS A 16 -13.29 -5.16 3.36
CA HIS A 16 -14.07 -3.95 3.13
C HIS A 16 -13.86 -3.33 1.74
N ALA A 17 -12.67 -3.48 1.16
CA ALA A 17 -12.41 -3.02 -0.20
C ALA A 17 -13.20 -3.83 -1.24
N ILE A 18 -13.38 -5.14 -1.03
CA ILE A 18 -14.22 -5.99 -1.89
C ILE A 18 -15.68 -5.57 -1.75
N GLU A 19 -16.19 -5.46 -0.52
CA GLU A 19 -17.56 -5.02 -0.26
C GLU A 19 -17.86 -3.66 -0.89
N ALA A 20 -16.91 -2.71 -0.78
CA ALA A 20 -17.04 -1.40 -1.39
C ALA A 20 -16.95 -1.46 -2.92
N PHE A 21 -16.10 -2.32 -3.47
CA PHE A 21 -15.98 -2.51 -4.91
C PHE A 21 -17.28 -3.02 -5.52
N GLU A 22 -17.86 -4.08 -4.94
CA GLU A 22 -19.12 -4.68 -5.40
C GLU A 22 -20.29 -3.70 -5.32
N ARG A 23 -20.33 -2.82 -4.32
CA ARG A 23 -21.40 -1.84 -4.16
C ARG A 23 -21.33 -0.66 -5.12
N ASN A 24 -20.12 -0.29 -5.57
CA ASN A 24 -19.90 1.01 -6.22
C ASN A 24 -19.35 0.90 -7.65
N VAL A 25 -18.94 -0.29 -8.10
CA VAL A 25 -18.32 -0.46 -9.41
C VAL A 25 -19.18 -1.39 -10.28
N ASP A 26 -19.70 -0.84 -11.37
CA ASP A 26 -20.23 -1.63 -12.48
C ASP A 26 -19.04 -2.15 -13.31
N GLU A 27 -18.67 -3.40 -13.06
CA GLU A 27 -17.56 -4.04 -13.76
C GLU A 27 -17.92 -4.42 -15.20
N GLU A 28 -19.17 -4.80 -15.47
CA GLU A 28 -19.55 -5.41 -16.73
C GLU A 28 -19.64 -4.39 -17.86
N SER A 29 -20.16 -3.19 -17.56
CA SER A 29 -20.35 -2.12 -18.53
C SER A 29 -19.16 -1.14 -18.62
N SER A 30 -18.14 -1.31 -17.76
CA SER A 30 -17.02 -0.37 -17.69
C SER A 30 -15.99 -0.58 -18.80
N HIS A 31 -15.46 0.53 -19.33
CA HIS A 31 -14.29 0.53 -20.20
C HIS A 31 -13.06 -0.14 -19.54
N TYR A 32 -12.98 -0.13 -18.21
CA TYR A 32 -11.88 -0.72 -17.43
C TYR A 32 -12.13 -2.17 -17.00
N LYS A 33 -13.10 -2.87 -17.60
CA LYS A 33 -13.52 -4.23 -17.23
C LYS A 33 -12.35 -5.18 -16.96
N GLU A 34 -11.37 -5.24 -17.85
CA GLU A 34 -10.21 -6.14 -17.68
C GLU A 34 -9.36 -5.79 -16.44
N ALA A 35 -9.17 -4.49 -16.16
CA ALA A 35 -8.43 -4.04 -14.98
C ALA A 35 -9.20 -4.35 -13.69
N TYR A 36 -10.53 -4.24 -13.74
CA TYR A 36 -11.43 -4.58 -12.64
C TYR A 36 -11.46 -6.08 -12.35
N VAL A 37 -11.49 -6.94 -13.37
CA VAL A 37 -11.37 -8.39 -13.20
C VAL A 37 -10.06 -8.72 -12.48
N ARG A 38 -8.92 -8.16 -12.95
CA ARG A 38 -7.60 -8.37 -12.31
C ARG A 38 -7.59 -7.89 -10.86
N LEU A 39 -8.13 -6.70 -10.59
CA LEU A 39 -8.22 -6.14 -9.25
C LEU A 39 -9.06 -7.04 -8.34
N ARG A 40 -10.24 -7.48 -8.78
CA ARG A 40 -11.13 -8.37 -8.02
C ARG A 40 -10.46 -9.71 -7.73
N THR A 41 -9.81 -10.33 -8.71
CA THR A 41 -9.04 -11.57 -8.50
C THR A 41 -7.95 -11.38 -7.43
N ARG A 42 -7.21 -10.27 -7.47
CA ARG A 42 -6.18 -9.96 -6.49
C ARG A 42 -6.74 -9.74 -5.08
N LEU A 43 -7.84 -9.00 -4.96
CA LEU A 43 -8.49 -8.74 -3.69
C LEU A 43 -9.07 -10.04 -3.09
N ASN A 44 -9.77 -10.85 -3.89
CA ASN A 44 -10.28 -12.17 -3.48
C ASN A 44 -9.16 -13.14 -3.08
N GLY A 45 -7.97 -12.98 -3.67
CA GLY A 45 -6.76 -13.70 -3.28
C GLY A 45 -6.16 -13.28 -1.92
N GLY A 46 -6.78 -12.33 -1.20
CA GLY A 46 -6.32 -11.81 0.10
C GLY A 46 -5.42 -10.58 0.02
N GLY A 47 -5.30 -9.98 -1.17
CA GLY A 47 -4.45 -8.81 -1.43
C GLY A 47 -2.95 -9.13 -1.25
N ALA A 48 -2.18 -8.13 -0.81
CA ALA A 48 -0.75 -8.28 -0.60
C ALA A 48 -0.43 -9.28 0.53
N LYS A 49 0.24 -10.39 0.16
CA LYS A 49 0.64 -11.47 1.09
C LYS A 49 2.02 -11.24 1.71
N ARG A 50 2.94 -10.57 1.00
CA ARG A 50 4.32 -10.34 1.44
C ARG A 50 4.46 -9.06 2.26
N PHE A 51 5.40 -9.07 3.21
CA PHE A 51 5.72 -7.92 4.07
C PHE A 51 4.52 -7.36 4.86
N LYS A 52 3.49 -8.19 5.05
CA LYS A 52 2.31 -7.83 5.83
C LYS A 52 2.70 -7.79 7.30
N LEU A 53 2.54 -6.63 7.94
CA LEU A 53 2.79 -6.46 9.36
C LEU A 53 1.46 -6.37 10.13
N PRO A 54 1.45 -6.68 11.44
CA PRO A 54 0.23 -6.53 12.23
C PRO A 54 -0.03 -5.03 12.56
N PRO A 55 -1.27 -4.64 12.90
CA PRO A 55 -1.66 -3.23 13.11
C PRO A 55 -0.82 -2.49 14.16
N GLU A 56 -0.29 -3.20 15.15
CA GLU A 56 0.58 -2.67 16.20
C GLU A 56 1.85 -2.06 15.63
N ALA A 57 2.30 -2.49 14.44
CA ALA A 57 3.44 -1.88 13.76
C ALA A 57 3.17 -0.41 13.41
N VAL A 58 1.94 -0.09 12.99
CA VAL A 58 1.50 1.29 12.74
C VAL A 58 1.35 2.03 14.05
N ALA A 59 0.70 1.42 15.05
CA ALA A 59 0.49 2.02 16.38
C ALA A 59 1.82 2.44 17.03
N ARG A 60 2.87 1.61 16.93
CA ARG A 60 4.20 1.97 17.43
C ARG A 60 4.81 3.20 16.74
N LYS A 61 4.65 3.32 15.42
CA LYS A 61 5.15 4.50 14.68
C LYS A 61 4.34 5.75 15.01
N LEU A 62 3.03 5.60 15.19
CA LEU A 62 2.16 6.68 15.64
C LEU A 62 2.58 7.18 17.04
N LEU A 63 2.72 6.27 18.01
CA LEU A 63 3.15 6.60 19.37
C LEU A 63 4.48 7.34 19.35
N HIS A 64 5.47 6.80 18.62
CA HIS A 64 6.77 7.43 18.47
C HIS A 64 6.70 8.82 17.83
N ALA A 65 5.79 9.05 16.88
CA ALA A 65 5.58 10.36 16.28
C ALA A 65 4.95 11.36 17.25
N LEU A 66 4.03 10.91 18.10
CA LEU A 66 3.35 11.75 19.10
C LEU A 66 4.28 12.13 20.26
N GLU A 67 5.13 11.22 20.72
CA GLU A 67 6.03 11.43 21.86
C GLU A 67 7.34 12.14 21.47
N SER A 68 7.62 12.31 20.18
CA SER A 68 8.86 12.92 19.71
C SER A 68 8.84 14.43 19.93
N ARG A 69 9.85 14.95 20.66
CA ARG A 69 10.11 16.40 20.78
C ARG A 69 10.36 17.08 19.42
N LYS A 70 10.85 16.34 18.42
CA LYS A 70 11.10 16.82 17.05
C LYS A 70 10.63 15.74 16.06
N PRO A 71 9.31 15.65 15.80
CA PRO A 71 8.77 14.57 15.00
C PRO A 71 9.25 14.65 13.55
N ARG A 72 9.53 13.50 12.95
CA ARG A 72 9.96 13.39 11.55
C ARG A 72 8.78 13.62 10.61
N ARG A 73 9.06 14.18 9.43
CA ARG A 73 8.05 14.38 8.38
C ARG A 73 7.39 13.06 7.93
N ARG A 74 8.14 11.96 7.92
CA ARG A 74 7.70 10.64 7.44
C ARG A 74 8.19 9.52 8.36
N TYR A 75 7.29 8.60 8.69
CA TYR A 75 7.55 7.40 9.48
C TYR A 75 7.13 6.15 8.69
N TYR A 76 8.11 5.52 8.06
CA TYR A 76 7.94 4.25 7.35
C TYR A 76 7.70 3.10 8.33
N VAL A 77 6.78 2.20 7.98
CA VAL A 77 6.38 1.08 8.85
C VAL A 77 6.96 -0.25 8.36
N THR A 78 6.78 -0.58 7.07
CA THR A 78 7.14 -1.89 6.50
C THR A 78 8.43 -1.82 5.68
N VAL A 79 9.12 -2.95 5.50
CA VAL A 79 10.38 -3.01 4.73
C VAL A 79 10.25 -2.37 3.32
N PRO A 80 9.22 -2.67 2.51
CA PRO A 80 9.08 -2.05 1.19
C PRO A 80 9.00 -0.52 1.23
N THR A 81 8.43 0.07 2.28
CA THR A 81 8.32 1.53 2.39
C THR A 81 9.69 2.19 2.59
N TYR A 82 10.59 1.55 3.34
CA TYR A 82 11.98 2.00 3.46
C TYR A 82 12.74 1.84 2.15
N VAL A 83 12.61 0.69 1.48
CA VAL A 83 13.27 0.42 0.19
C VAL A 83 12.84 1.44 -0.86
N MET A 84 11.54 1.69 -0.99
CA MET A 84 11.00 2.65 -1.95
C MET A 84 11.43 4.09 -1.64
N ALA A 85 11.55 4.46 -0.35
CA ALA A 85 12.05 5.76 0.04
C ALA A 85 13.50 5.99 -0.41
N TRP A 86 14.35 4.96 -0.29
CA TRP A 86 15.72 5.00 -0.79
C TRP A 86 15.78 4.97 -2.33
N ALA A 87 14.98 4.11 -2.96
CA ALA A 87 14.89 4.01 -4.41
C ALA A 87 14.55 5.36 -5.05
N ARG A 88 13.53 6.06 -4.54
CA ARG A 88 13.15 7.41 -5.01
C ARG A 88 14.25 8.47 -4.85
N ARG A 89 15.19 8.26 -3.92
CA ARG A 89 16.27 9.20 -3.66
C ARG A 89 17.51 8.92 -4.51
N LEU A 90 17.71 7.66 -4.91
CA LEU A 90 18.95 7.20 -5.55
C LEU A 90 18.78 6.85 -7.02
N LEU A 91 17.59 6.39 -7.45
CA LEU A 91 17.37 5.93 -8.80
C LEU A 91 16.93 7.07 -9.74
N PRO A 92 17.44 7.11 -10.98
CA PRO A 92 16.89 7.95 -12.02
C PRO A 92 15.41 7.59 -12.31
N PRO A 93 14.57 8.56 -12.73
CA PRO A 93 13.16 8.33 -13.05
C PRO A 93 12.88 7.10 -13.94
N PRO A 94 13.56 6.87 -15.08
CA PRO A 94 13.22 5.73 -15.94
C PRO A 94 13.51 4.37 -15.31
N VAL A 95 14.43 4.29 -14.35
CA VAL A 95 14.72 3.05 -13.61
C VAL A 95 13.67 2.82 -12.53
N LEU A 96 13.25 3.89 -11.86
CA LEU A 96 12.19 3.84 -10.86
C LEU A 96 10.87 3.41 -11.50
N ASP A 97 10.52 3.96 -12.66
CA ASP A 97 9.28 3.64 -13.38
C ASP A 97 9.24 2.16 -13.77
N ARG A 98 10.33 1.63 -14.34
CA ARG A 98 10.45 0.19 -14.66
C ARG A 98 10.33 -0.72 -13.43
N LEU A 99 10.81 -0.27 -12.27
CA LEU A 99 10.68 -1.03 -11.02
C LEU A 99 9.23 -1.02 -10.55
N LEU A 100 8.56 0.13 -10.64
CA LEU A 100 7.16 0.29 -10.28
C LEU A 100 6.22 -0.51 -11.18
N ASP A 101 6.45 -0.51 -12.49
CA ASP A 101 5.64 -1.29 -13.44
C ASP A 101 5.68 -2.78 -13.09
N LYS A 102 6.88 -3.31 -12.82
CA LYS A 102 7.05 -4.71 -12.39
C LYS A 102 6.41 -5.03 -11.03
N ALA A 103 6.30 -4.04 -10.15
CA ALA A 103 5.69 -4.20 -8.83
C ALA A 103 4.16 -4.08 -8.89
N SER A 104 3.62 -3.36 -9.87
CA SER A 104 2.19 -3.19 -10.11
C SER A 104 1.53 -4.40 -10.77
N ASP A 105 2.29 -5.20 -11.51
CA ASP A 105 1.85 -6.43 -12.20
C ASP A 105 1.77 -7.68 -11.28
N GLN A 106 1.89 -7.50 -9.96
CA GLN A 106 1.80 -8.57 -8.94
C GLN A 106 0.55 -8.46 -8.03
#